data_AF-A0A9P0ZII0-F1
#
_entry.id   AF-A0A9P0ZII0-F1
#
_cell.length_a   1.000
_cell.length_b   1.000
_cell.length_c   1.000
_cell.angle_alpha   90.00
_cell.angle_beta   90.00
_cell.angle_gamma   90.00
#
_symmetry.space_group_name_H-M   'P 1'
#
loop_
_entity.id
_entity.type
_entity.pdbx_description
1 polymer ?
#
loop_
_entity_poly.entity_id
_entity_poly.type
_entity_poly.pdbx_seq_one_letter_code
_entity_poly.pdbx_strand_id
1 'polypeptide(L)'
;MLLMSRTLLPTHLQWRPPVIPIATACFASSQALNTDQLREQLDHLNKEANQTRRKANNARLRLLRLSEVADKLRRQAAISVRSGKEDDARELLFQKKKVLQAMEKSKNRIELLDELAAKLNEAISMRETQLIGNASLELEVIAENIPSVVRIVSVSENDCNNSEGNEVHIREDVEVCNPQELQHLNHSVADPEADNEASASGNMWSEADSLDSLNGISSYEHFVEHINLELKKIEDEVVAVLRYAGLVIESKEKLENLKIQQLLDILDSIQHIRERHRISFLFETMFEYLQTRN
;
A
#
# COMPACT_ATOMS: atom_id res chain seq x y z
N MET A 1 -70.88 86.94 -43.46
CA MET A 1 -71.68 85.78 -43.02
C MET A 1 -70.90 84.53 -43.36
N LEU A 2 -70.58 83.71 -42.35
CA LEU A 2 -70.04 82.33 -42.40
C LEU A 2 -68.60 82.20 -42.95
N LEU A 3 -67.62 81.56 -42.30
CA LEU A 3 -67.57 80.80 -41.04
C LEU A 3 -66.10 80.72 -40.60
N MET A 4 -65.89 80.76 -39.29
CA MET A 4 -64.60 80.59 -38.60
C MET A 4 -64.06 79.16 -38.76
N SER A 5 -62.74 78.97 -38.65
CA SER A 5 -62.14 78.04 -37.67
C SER A 5 -60.60 78.11 -37.66
N ARG A 6 -60.06 78.19 -36.44
CA ARG A 6 -58.66 78.14 -36.01
C ARG A 6 -58.08 76.72 -36.10
N THR A 7 -56.75 76.59 -36.14
CA THR A 7 -55.88 75.75 -35.26
C THR A 7 -54.41 75.94 -35.69
N LEU A 8 -53.54 76.57 -34.88
CA LEU A 8 -52.66 76.01 -33.83
C LEU A 8 -51.54 75.06 -34.34
N LEU A 9 -50.30 75.53 -34.27
CA LEU A 9 -49.05 74.73 -34.26
C LEU A 9 -49.06 73.76 -33.06
N PRO A 10 -48.35 72.62 -33.14
CA PRO A 10 -47.06 72.57 -32.44
C PRO A 10 -45.94 71.76 -33.13
N THR A 11 -44.72 72.19 -32.86
CA THR A 11 -43.45 71.44 -32.90
C THR A 11 -43.47 70.23 -31.95
N HIS A 12 -43.08 69.02 -32.38
CA HIS A 12 -42.35 68.07 -31.51
C HIS A 12 -41.79 66.81 -32.21
N LEU A 13 -40.54 66.50 -31.85
CA LEU A 13 -39.87 65.18 -31.76
C LEU A 13 -39.52 64.40 -33.03
N GLN A 14 -38.26 64.60 -33.43
CA GLN A 14 -37.43 63.66 -34.15
C GLN A 14 -37.22 62.40 -33.28
N TRP A 15 -37.86 61.28 -33.67
CA TRP A 15 -37.58 59.97 -33.10
C TRP A 15 -36.21 59.47 -33.59
N ARG A 16 -35.21 59.47 -32.71
CA ARG A 16 -34.05 58.57 -32.85
C ARG A 16 -34.38 57.27 -32.12
N PRO A 17 -34.22 56.08 -32.74
CA PRO A 17 -34.30 54.84 -32.00
C PRO A 17 -33.16 54.80 -30.96
N PRO A 18 -33.42 54.36 -29.72
CA PRO A 18 -32.38 54.20 -28.71
C PRO A 18 -31.48 53.03 -29.13
N VAL A 19 -30.19 53.34 -29.32
CA VAL A 19 -29.15 52.31 -29.39
C VAL A 19 -29.04 51.72 -27.98
N ILE A 20 -29.65 50.55 -27.78
CA ILE A 20 -29.47 49.76 -26.56
C ILE A 20 -28.02 49.26 -26.61
N PRO A 21 -27.14 49.64 -25.67
CA PRO A 21 -25.87 48.95 -25.55
C PRO A 21 -26.19 47.54 -25.06
N ILE A 22 -26.10 46.57 -25.97
CA ILE A 22 -26.01 45.17 -25.59
C ILE A 22 -24.67 45.05 -24.87
N ALA A 23 -24.71 45.12 -23.54
CA ALA A 23 -23.59 44.73 -22.71
C ALA A 23 -23.38 43.24 -22.94
N THR A 24 -22.44 42.90 -23.81
CA THR A 24 -21.89 41.55 -23.90
C THR A 24 -21.22 41.27 -22.57
N ALA A 25 -21.95 40.69 -21.63
CA ALA A 25 -21.38 40.18 -20.41
C ALA A 25 -20.42 39.04 -20.81
N CYS A 26 -19.12 39.30 -20.71
CA CYS A 26 -18.09 38.29 -20.90
C CYS A 26 -18.22 37.21 -19.81
N PHE A 27 -18.94 36.13 -20.11
CA PHE A 27 -19.00 34.93 -19.27
C PHE A 27 -17.67 34.12 -19.27
N ALA A 28 -16.70 34.50 -20.12
CA ALA A 28 -15.42 33.82 -20.24
C ALA A 28 -14.58 33.82 -18.95
N SER A 29 -14.71 34.84 -18.09
CA SER A 29 -13.88 34.98 -16.89
C SER A 29 -14.13 33.88 -15.86
N SER A 30 -15.37 33.42 -15.69
CA SER A 30 -15.71 32.43 -14.67
C SER A 30 -15.27 31.02 -15.08
N GLN A 31 -15.24 30.75 -16.40
CA GLN A 31 -14.88 29.44 -16.95
C GLN A 31 -13.35 29.28 -17.05
N ALA A 32 -12.62 30.34 -17.43
CA ALA A 32 -11.17 30.35 -17.42
C ALA A 32 -10.56 30.22 -16.00
N LEU A 33 -11.16 30.88 -14.99
CA LEU A 33 -10.72 30.71 -13.60
C LEU A 33 -10.94 29.28 -13.08
N ASN A 34 -11.98 28.58 -13.58
CA ASN A 34 -12.26 27.19 -13.22
C ASN A 34 -11.24 26.23 -13.85
N THR A 35 -10.83 26.47 -15.10
CA THR A 35 -9.82 25.63 -15.79
C THR A 35 -8.43 25.80 -15.20
N ASP A 36 -8.03 27.01 -14.82
CA ASP A 36 -6.73 27.26 -14.16
C ASP A 36 -6.66 26.64 -12.75
N GLN A 37 -7.74 26.71 -11.98
CA GLN A 37 -7.83 26.01 -10.69
C GLN A 37 -7.71 24.49 -10.87
N LEU A 38 -8.29 23.93 -11.92
CA LEU A 38 -8.20 22.50 -12.22
C LEU A 38 -6.78 22.08 -12.62
N ARG A 39 -6.05 22.94 -13.35
CA ARG A 39 -4.63 22.73 -13.67
C ARG A 39 -3.76 22.75 -12.41
N GLU A 40 -3.98 23.71 -11.50
CA GLU A 40 -3.25 23.77 -10.24
C GLU A 40 -3.49 22.51 -9.38
N GLN A 41 -4.74 22.03 -9.32
CA GLN A 41 -5.07 20.78 -8.65
C GLN A 41 -4.37 19.57 -9.31
N LEU A 42 -4.28 19.54 -10.64
CA LEU A 42 -3.57 18.49 -11.36
C LEU A 42 -2.07 18.48 -11.03
N ASP A 43 -1.45 19.66 -11.03
CA ASP A 43 -0.04 19.82 -10.69
C ASP A 43 0.24 19.39 -9.25
N HIS A 44 -0.66 19.72 -8.33
CA HIS A 44 -0.58 19.27 -6.95
C HIS A 44 -0.65 17.74 -6.84
N LEU A 45 -1.64 17.10 -7.46
CA LEU A 45 -1.78 15.64 -7.47
C LEU A 45 -0.55 14.96 -8.10
N ASN A 46 -0.02 15.51 -9.19
CA ASN A 46 1.18 15.00 -9.84
C ASN A 46 2.43 15.10 -8.94
N LYS A 47 2.57 16.18 -8.17
CA LYS A 47 3.65 16.32 -7.17
C LYS A 47 3.51 15.26 -6.09
N GLU A 48 2.31 15.02 -5.57
CA GLU A 48 2.04 14.01 -4.56
C GLU A 48 2.28 12.58 -5.06
N ALA A 49 1.84 12.26 -6.28
CA ALA A 49 2.06 10.96 -6.91
C ALA A 49 3.56 10.68 -7.08
N ASN A 50 4.32 11.67 -7.55
CA ASN A 50 5.77 11.56 -7.68
C ASN A 50 6.46 11.39 -6.33
N GLN A 51 6.04 12.14 -5.30
CA GLN A 51 6.58 11.99 -3.96
C GLN A 51 6.29 10.60 -3.38
N THR A 52 5.08 10.08 -3.58
CA THR A 52 4.66 8.75 -3.14
C THR A 52 5.50 7.66 -3.81
N ARG A 53 5.68 7.74 -5.12
CA ARG A 53 6.55 6.81 -5.88
C ARG A 53 8.00 6.85 -5.39
N ARG A 54 8.55 8.04 -5.10
CA ARG A 54 9.90 8.18 -4.51
C ARG A 54 9.98 7.51 -3.14
N LYS A 55 8.98 7.69 -2.27
CA LYS A 55 8.91 7.02 -0.96
C LYS A 55 8.84 5.50 -1.10
N ALA A 56 8.07 4.98 -2.06
CA ALA A 56 7.98 3.54 -2.34
C ALA A 56 9.33 2.97 -2.78
N ASN A 57 10.01 3.65 -3.71
CA ASN A 57 11.34 3.25 -4.18
C ASN A 57 12.40 3.25 -3.07
N ASN A 58 12.35 4.23 -2.16
CA ASN A 58 13.22 4.24 -0.99
C ASN A 58 12.96 3.03 -0.06
N ALA A 59 11.68 2.68 0.15
CA ALA A 59 11.31 1.50 0.93
C ALA A 59 11.77 0.19 0.26
N ARG A 60 11.71 0.10 -1.08
CA ARG A 60 12.27 -1.03 -1.85
C ARG A 60 13.78 -1.16 -1.67
N LEU A 61 14.51 -0.05 -1.74
CA LEU A 61 15.96 -0.04 -1.50
C LEU A 61 16.30 -0.50 -0.08
N ARG A 62 15.52 -0.08 0.92
CA ARG A 62 15.67 -0.54 2.31
C ARG A 62 15.42 -2.04 2.42
N LEU A 63 14.36 -2.55 1.79
CA LEU A 63 14.05 -3.98 1.78
C LEU A 63 15.21 -4.80 1.19
N LEU A 64 15.78 -4.35 0.08
CA LEU A 64 16.94 -4.99 -0.54
C LEU A 64 18.15 -5.04 0.40
N ARG A 65 18.50 -3.92 1.04
CA ARG A 65 19.60 -3.87 2.01
C ARG A 65 19.36 -4.77 3.22
N LEU A 66 18.13 -4.79 3.75
CA LEU A 66 17.77 -5.66 4.87
C LEU A 66 17.87 -7.14 4.48
N SER A 67 17.49 -7.50 3.24
CA SER A 67 17.62 -8.86 2.75
C SER A 67 19.08 -9.32 2.70
N GLU A 68 19.98 -8.43 2.28
CA GLU A 68 21.42 -8.71 2.25
C GLU A 68 21.97 -8.92 3.67
N VAL A 69 21.56 -8.08 4.63
CA VAL A 69 21.96 -8.22 6.05
C VAL A 69 21.43 -9.54 6.63
N ALA A 70 20.18 -9.91 6.35
CA ALA A 70 19.60 -11.15 6.83
C ALA A 70 20.36 -12.38 6.31
N ASP A 71 20.83 -12.33 5.06
CA ASP A 71 21.66 -13.38 4.48
C ASP A 71 23.06 -13.44 5.08
N LYS A 72 23.68 -12.30 5.37
CA LYS A 72 24.98 -12.25 6.07
C LYS A 72 24.88 -12.88 7.45
N LEU A 73 23.87 -12.51 8.23
CA LEU A 73 23.62 -13.10 9.57
C LEU A 73 23.39 -14.62 9.48
N ARG A 74 22.62 -15.08 8.48
CA ARG A 74 22.42 -16.51 8.24
C ARG A 74 23.73 -17.24 7.94
N ARG A 75 24.58 -16.69 7.07
CA ARG A 75 25.88 -17.27 6.74
C ARG A 75 26.81 -17.30 7.95
N GLN A 76 26.86 -16.22 8.74
CA GLN A 76 27.65 -16.15 9.95
C GLN A 76 27.18 -17.16 10.99
N ALA A 77 25.87 -17.28 11.24
CA ALA A 77 25.33 -18.28 12.15
C ALA A 77 25.72 -19.71 11.73
N ALA A 78 25.67 -20.02 10.43
CA ALA A 78 26.10 -21.31 9.90
C ALA A 78 27.62 -21.56 10.07
N ILE A 79 28.45 -20.52 10.04
CA ILE A 79 29.88 -20.63 10.36
C ILE A 79 30.06 -20.89 11.86
N SER A 80 29.38 -20.13 12.73
CA SER A 80 29.47 -20.27 14.19
C SER A 80 29.09 -21.68 14.66
N VAL A 81 28.01 -22.26 14.12
CA VAL A 81 27.61 -23.66 14.40
C VAL A 81 28.73 -24.64 14.01
N ARG A 82 29.30 -24.50 12.80
CA ARG A 82 30.38 -25.39 12.35
C ARG A 82 31.66 -25.26 13.18
N SER A 83 31.87 -24.11 13.81
CA SER A 83 33.01 -23.87 14.70
C SER A 83 32.75 -24.28 16.16
N GLY A 84 31.58 -24.87 16.49
CA GLY A 84 31.22 -25.25 17.86
C GLY A 84 30.92 -24.04 18.77
N LYS A 85 30.41 -22.95 18.19
CA LYS A 85 30.03 -21.72 18.89
C LYS A 85 28.51 -21.53 18.78
N GLU A 86 27.76 -22.42 19.41
CA GLU A 86 26.31 -22.46 19.30
C GLU A 86 25.63 -21.23 19.91
N ASP A 87 26.17 -20.69 21.00
CA ASP A 87 25.60 -19.51 21.66
C ASP A 87 25.70 -18.26 20.77
N ASP A 88 26.85 -18.04 20.11
CA ASP A 88 27.03 -16.99 19.11
C ASP A 88 26.06 -17.17 17.93
N ALA A 89 25.82 -18.42 17.51
CA ALA A 89 24.87 -18.71 16.44
C ALA A 89 23.42 -18.37 16.84
N ARG A 90 23.02 -18.65 18.09
CA ARG A 90 21.69 -18.29 18.61
C ARG A 90 21.50 -16.78 18.63
N GLU A 91 22.50 -16.02 19.07
CA GLU A 91 22.45 -14.55 19.06
C GLU A 91 22.33 -13.98 17.63
N LEU A 92 23.13 -14.48 16.69
CA LEU A 92 23.03 -14.09 15.28
C LEU A 92 21.65 -14.38 14.67
N LEU A 93 21.04 -15.52 15.03
CA LEU A 93 19.68 -15.87 14.60
C LEU A 93 18.62 -14.97 15.24
N PHE A 94 18.81 -14.56 16.49
CA PHE A 94 17.94 -13.58 17.16
C PHE A 94 18.02 -12.21 16.47
N GLN A 95 19.22 -11.75 16.11
CA GLN A 95 19.39 -10.53 15.31
C GLN A 95 18.74 -10.66 13.93
N LYS A 96 18.90 -11.82 13.26
CA LYS A 96 18.24 -12.10 11.98
C LYS A 96 16.73 -12.01 12.10
N LYS A 97 16.13 -12.52 13.19
CA LYS A 97 14.68 -12.40 13.45
C LYS A 97 14.24 -10.94 13.50
N LYS A 98 15.00 -10.05 14.16
CA LYS A 98 14.72 -8.61 14.18
C LYS A 98 14.80 -7.99 12.78
N VAL A 99 15.80 -8.37 11.98
CA VAL A 99 15.94 -7.91 10.59
C VAL A 99 14.74 -8.36 9.74
N LEU A 100 14.30 -9.61 9.87
CA LEU A 100 13.12 -10.12 9.17
C LEU A 100 11.84 -9.35 9.56
N GLN A 101 11.67 -9.01 10.83
CA GLN A 101 10.54 -8.16 11.25
C GLN A 101 10.61 -6.76 10.61
N ALA A 102 11.80 -6.18 10.51
CA ALA A 102 11.99 -4.90 9.82
C ALA A 102 11.74 -5.01 8.30
N MET A 103 12.06 -6.16 7.69
CA MET A 103 11.72 -6.43 6.29
C MET A 103 10.21 -6.48 6.08
N GLU A 104 9.47 -7.17 6.95
CA GLU A 104 8.01 -7.24 6.86
C GLU A 104 7.38 -5.85 6.95
N LYS A 105 7.83 -5.02 7.90
CA LYS A 105 7.40 -3.61 7.99
C LYS A 105 7.70 -2.82 6.72
N SER A 106 8.86 -3.05 6.10
CA SER A 106 9.25 -2.39 4.84
C SER A 106 8.38 -2.86 3.67
N LYS A 107 8.00 -4.14 3.61
CA LYS A 107 7.10 -4.72 2.62
C LYS A 107 5.70 -4.11 2.72
N ASN A 108 5.11 -4.10 3.91
CA ASN A 108 3.78 -3.51 4.15
C ASN A 108 3.76 -2.02 3.78
N ARG A 109 4.86 -1.30 4.04
CA ARG A 109 4.99 0.10 3.62
C ARG A 109 5.03 0.26 2.09
N ILE A 110 5.69 -0.64 1.38
CA ILE A 110 5.71 -0.63 -0.09
C ILE A 110 4.28 -0.84 -0.63
N GLU A 111 3.59 -1.87 -0.13
CA GLU A 111 2.21 -2.19 -0.53
C GLU A 111 1.26 -0.99 -0.34
N LEU A 112 1.29 -0.36 0.84
CA LEU A 112 0.46 0.82 1.12
C LEU A 112 0.82 2.02 0.22
N LEU A 113 2.10 2.24 -0.06
CA LEU A 113 2.52 3.33 -0.94
C LEU A 113 2.17 3.06 -2.40
N ASP A 114 2.18 1.81 -2.83
CA ASP A 114 1.77 1.41 -4.18
C ASP A 114 0.26 1.56 -4.36
N GLU A 115 -0.54 1.19 -3.35
CA GLU A 115 -1.98 1.43 -3.34
C GLU A 115 -2.30 2.93 -3.39
N LEU A 116 -1.61 3.73 -2.56
CA LEU A 116 -1.77 5.19 -2.59
C LEU A 116 -1.38 5.77 -3.96
N ALA A 117 -0.29 5.29 -4.56
CA ALA A 117 0.12 5.74 -5.89
C ALA A 117 -0.92 5.38 -6.95
N ALA A 118 -1.53 4.19 -6.88
CA ALA A 118 -2.62 3.81 -7.77
C ALA A 118 -3.84 4.72 -7.62
N LYS A 119 -4.22 5.06 -6.37
CA LYS A 119 -5.34 5.98 -6.08
C LYS A 119 -5.06 7.41 -6.54
N LEU A 120 -3.83 7.89 -6.40
CA LEU A 120 -3.42 9.19 -6.92
C LEU A 120 -3.48 9.22 -8.45
N ASN A 121 -3.05 8.14 -9.12
CA ASN A 121 -3.17 8.04 -10.58
C ASN A 121 -4.65 8.04 -11.03
N GLU A 122 -5.54 7.33 -10.33
CA GLU A 122 -6.98 7.36 -10.60
C GLU A 122 -7.54 8.79 -10.48
N ALA A 123 -7.18 9.51 -9.40
CA ALA A 123 -7.58 10.90 -9.21
C ALA A 123 -7.02 11.83 -10.30
N ILE A 124 -5.77 11.65 -10.70
CA ILE A 124 -5.16 12.40 -11.81
C ILE A 124 -5.96 12.15 -13.09
N SER A 125 -6.22 10.90 -13.46
CA SER A 125 -7.00 10.57 -14.67
C SER A 125 -8.41 11.17 -14.65
N MET A 126 -9.09 11.17 -13.49
CA MET A 126 -10.38 11.84 -13.34
C MET A 126 -10.30 13.34 -13.58
N ARG A 127 -9.27 14.01 -13.05
CA ARG A 127 -9.06 15.46 -13.21
C ARG A 127 -8.61 15.82 -14.63
N GLU A 128 -7.76 15.02 -15.26
CA GLU A 128 -7.39 15.16 -16.67
C GLU A 128 -8.63 15.06 -17.57
N THR A 129 -9.50 14.08 -17.31
CA THR A 129 -10.76 13.91 -18.06
C THR A 129 -11.67 15.13 -17.90
N GLN A 130 -11.78 15.69 -16.69
CA GLN A 130 -12.53 16.93 -16.46
C GLN A 130 -11.92 18.13 -17.20
N LEU A 131 -10.59 18.23 -17.23
CA LEU A 131 -9.88 19.32 -17.91
C LEU A 131 -10.09 19.25 -19.42
N ILE A 132 -10.01 18.05 -20.01
CA ILE A 132 -10.30 17.80 -21.43
C ILE A 132 -11.76 18.12 -21.75
N GLY A 133 -12.70 17.75 -20.87
CA GLY A 133 -14.11 18.09 -21.02
C GLY A 133 -14.35 19.59 -21.03
N ASN A 134 -13.74 20.33 -20.10
CA ASN A 134 -13.86 21.78 -20.03
C ASN A 134 -13.23 22.49 -21.24
N ALA A 135 -12.08 22.00 -21.73
CA ALA A 135 -11.45 22.53 -22.93
C ALA A 135 -12.29 22.29 -24.20
N SER A 136 -12.98 21.14 -24.29
CA SER A 136 -13.91 20.84 -25.39
C SER A 136 -15.12 21.79 -25.39
N LEU A 137 -15.70 22.06 -24.21
CA LEU A 137 -16.82 23.00 -24.06
C LEU A 137 -16.43 24.44 -24.39
N GLU A 138 -15.21 24.87 -24.04
CA GLU A 138 -14.68 26.19 -24.42
C GLU A 138 -14.62 26.34 -25.96
N LEU A 139 -14.27 25.26 -26.67
CA LEU A 139 -14.22 25.25 -28.13
C LEU A 139 -15.62 25.33 -28.79
N GLU A 140 -16.62 24.64 -28.22
CA GLU A 140 -18.01 24.69 -28.70
C GLU A 140 -18.65 26.08 -28.48
N VAL A 141 -18.40 26.71 -27.33
CA VAL A 141 -18.88 28.08 -27.03
C VAL A 141 -18.27 29.12 -27.98
N ILE A 142 -17.02 28.91 -28.42
CA ILE A 142 -16.38 29.76 -29.43
C ILE A 142 -17.00 29.52 -30.82
N ALA A 143 -17.28 28.26 -31.18
CA ALA A 143 -17.89 27.92 -32.47
C ALA A 143 -19.30 28.50 -32.65
N GLU A 144 -20.09 28.59 -31.58
CA GLU A 144 -21.44 29.19 -31.61
C GLU A 144 -21.45 30.73 -31.73
N ASN A 145 -20.32 31.39 -31.44
CA ASN A 145 -20.19 32.86 -31.44
C ASN A 145 -19.43 33.45 -32.64
N ILE A 146 -19.06 32.63 -33.64
CA ILE A 146 -18.40 33.13 -34.86
C ILE A 146 -19.45 33.26 -35.99
N PRO A 147 -19.82 34.47 -36.43
CA PRO A 147 -20.47 34.62 -37.73
C PRO A 147 -19.49 34.18 -38.82
N SER A 148 -19.79 33.06 -39.48
CA SER A 148 -18.99 32.44 -40.52
C SER A 148 -18.59 33.43 -41.62
N VAL A 149 -17.34 33.90 -41.60
CA VAL A 149 -16.63 34.46 -42.76
C VAL A 149 -15.18 33.97 -42.70
N VAL A 150 -14.98 32.70 -43.07
CA VAL A 150 -13.64 32.21 -43.41
C VAL A 150 -13.43 32.46 -44.90
N ARG A 151 -12.72 33.55 -45.25
CA ARG A 151 -12.24 33.79 -46.61
C ARG A 151 -10.82 33.22 -46.72
N ILE A 152 -10.72 31.99 -47.23
CA ILE A 152 -9.43 31.36 -47.55
C ILE A 152 -8.85 32.08 -48.78
N VAL A 153 -7.70 32.73 -48.61
CA VAL A 153 -6.91 33.27 -49.72
C VAL A 153 -5.83 32.24 -50.05
N SER A 154 -5.90 31.66 -51.25
CA SER A 154 -4.84 30.80 -51.79
C SER A 154 -3.61 31.65 -52.07
N VAL A 155 -2.48 31.32 -51.44
CA VAL A 155 -1.17 31.88 -51.78
C VAL A 155 -0.70 31.21 -53.07
N SER A 156 -0.54 32.01 -54.12
CA SER A 156 0.08 31.61 -55.39
C SER A 156 1.58 31.46 -55.18
N GLU A 157 2.11 30.29 -55.51
CA GLU A 157 3.53 30.03 -55.69
C GLU A 157 4.13 31.05 -56.67
N ASN A 158 5.25 31.65 -56.30
CA ASN A 158 6.23 32.22 -57.21
C ASN A 158 7.61 32.08 -56.56
N ASP A 159 8.44 31.30 -57.22
CA ASP A 159 9.83 31.00 -56.90
C ASP A 159 10.69 32.26 -56.70
N CYS A 160 11.62 32.20 -55.74
CA CYS A 160 12.89 32.92 -55.80
C CYS A 160 13.96 32.18 -54.96
N ASN A 161 15.02 31.81 -55.68
CA ASN A 161 16.19 31.04 -55.27
C ASN A 161 17.13 31.77 -54.29
N ASN A 162 17.98 30.93 -53.66
CA ASN A 162 19.32 31.19 -53.10
C ASN A 162 19.44 32.00 -51.80
N SER A 163 19.96 31.35 -50.75
CA SER A 163 21.37 31.49 -50.35
C SER A 163 21.64 30.72 -49.04
N GLU A 164 22.81 30.08 -49.00
CA GLU A 164 23.39 29.30 -47.91
C GLU A 164 23.53 30.05 -46.57
N GLY A 165 23.57 29.30 -45.46
CA GLY A 165 24.01 29.85 -44.17
C GLY A 165 23.80 28.97 -42.93
N ASN A 166 24.74 28.05 -42.71
CA ASN A 166 25.27 27.55 -41.42
C ASN A 166 24.41 26.74 -40.42
N GLU A 167 24.93 25.53 -40.21
CA GLU A 167 25.08 24.72 -38.99
C GLU A 167 24.80 25.37 -37.62
N VAL A 168 24.26 24.60 -36.66
CA VAL A 168 25.06 24.08 -35.52
C VAL A 168 24.23 23.12 -34.62
N HIS A 169 24.97 22.11 -34.18
CA HIS A 169 24.77 21.01 -33.23
C HIS A 169 24.00 21.24 -31.91
N ILE A 170 23.27 20.17 -31.51
CA ILE A 170 23.36 19.36 -30.26
C ILE A 170 23.38 20.08 -28.89
N ARG A 171 22.47 19.74 -27.96
CA ARG A 171 22.80 18.98 -26.72
C ARG A 171 21.60 18.63 -25.82
N GLU A 172 21.54 17.33 -25.57
CA GLU A 172 20.99 16.64 -24.41
C GLU A 172 22.02 16.77 -23.27
N ASP A 173 21.60 17.17 -22.07
CA ASP A 173 22.43 17.05 -20.87
C ASP A 173 21.61 16.43 -19.73
N VAL A 174 22.02 15.20 -19.41
CA VAL A 174 21.68 14.39 -18.25
C VAL A 174 22.60 14.80 -17.11
N GLU A 175 22.07 15.21 -15.98
CA GLU A 175 22.88 15.43 -14.77
C GLU A 175 22.73 14.24 -13.80
N VAL A 176 23.74 13.38 -13.83
CA VAL A 176 24.04 12.37 -12.81
C VAL A 176 24.80 13.07 -11.69
N CYS A 177 24.37 12.90 -10.45
CA CYS A 177 25.22 13.21 -9.29
C CYS A 177 25.23 12.01 -8.34
N ASN A 178 26.43 11.50 -8.09
CA ASN A 178 26.73 10.43 -7.14
C ASN A 178 28.19 10.67 -6.65
N PRO A 179 28.71 9.92 -5.67
CA PRO A 179 28.72 10.24 -4.24
C PRO A 179 30.14 10.24 -3.65
N GLN A 180 30.33 10.66 -2.39
CA GLN A 180 31.42 10.28 -1.44
C GLN A 180 31.38 11.25 -0.23
N GLU A 181 31.70 10.94 1.04
CA GLU A 181 32.03 9.72 1.80
C GLU A 181 32.27 10.14 3.29
N LEU A 182 32.09 9.21 4.25
CA LEU A 182 32.89 9.00 5.50
C LEU A 182 32.83 10.09 6.64
N GLN A 183 32.74 9.86 7.96
CA GLN A 183 32.97 8.74 8.90
C GLN A 183 32.39 9.05 10.32
N HIS A 184 31.96 7.99 11.04
CA HIS A 184 32.16 7.65 12.47
C HIS A 184 31.71 8.60 13.62
N LEU A 185 30.89 8.13 14.57
CA LEU A 185 31.27 7.48 15.86
C LEU A 185 30.08 7.44 16.86
N ASN A 186 30.03 6.39 17.68
CA ASN A 186 29.06 6.10 18.75
C ASN A 186 29.11 7.10 19.93
N HIS A 187 28.00 7.32 20.66
CA HIS A 187 27.77 6.84 22.04
C HIS A 187 26.47 7.41 22.64
N SER A 188 25.84 6.58 23.47
CA SER A 188 24.65 6.76 24.32
C SER A 188 24.66 7.98 25.24
N VAL A 189 23.48 8.59 25.47
CA VAL A 189 23.05 9.12 26.79
C VAL A 189 21.54 8.88 26.96
N ALA A 190 21.18 8.31 28.11
CA ALA A 190 19.84 8.07 28.63
C ALA A 190 19.28 9.32 29.34
N ASP A 191 17.95 9.44 29.46
CA ASP A 191 17.29 9.65 30.77
C ASP A 191 15.77 9.41 30.69
N PRO A 192 15.10 9.03 31.81
CA PRO A 192 13.79 8.39 31.90
C PRO A 192 12.66 9.33 32.35
N GLU A 193 11.43 8.81 32.35
CA GLU A 193 10.32 9.00 33.34
C GLU A 193 9.10 8.24 32.77
N ALA A 194 8.67 7.10 33.31
CA ALA A 194 7.98 6.83 34.58
C ALA A 194 6.47 7.22 34.57
N ASP A 195 5.66 6.17 34.64
CA ASP A 195 4.36 6.04 35.33
C ASP A 195 3.09 6.73 34.78
N ASN A 196 2.14 5.93 34.27
CA ASN A 196 1.03 5.36 35.06
C ASN A 196 -0.21 4.97 34.21
N GLU A 197 -0.60 3.69 34.35
CA GLU A 197 -1.95 3.20 34.63
C GLU A 197 -3.13 3.61 33.72
N ALA A 198 -3.70 2.64 33.00
CA ALA A 198 -5.11 2.29 33.17
C ALA A 198 -5.45 0.91 32.58
N SER A 199 -5.86 0.06 33.51
CA SER A 199 -6.37 -1.30 33.40
C SER A 199 -7.67 -1.45 32.60
N ALA A 200 -7.79 -2.56 31.86
CA ALA A 200 -9.06 -3.26 31.58
C ALA A 200 -8.70 -4.64 30.96
N SER A 201 -8.66 -5.72 31.75
CA SER A 201 -9.82 -6.58 32.05
C SER A 201 -9.89 -7.82 31.14
N GLY A 202 -9.55 -8.99 31.71
CA GLY A 202 -10.30 -10.23 31.42
C GLY A 202 -9.59 -11.34 30.64
N ASN A 203 -8.66 -12.06 31.28
CA ASN A 203 -8.87 -13.47 31.68
C ASN A 203 -7.55 -14.09 32.15
N MET A 204 -7.49 -14.36 33.46
CA MET A 204 -6.50 -15.24 34.09
C MET A 204 -6.58 -16.63 33.47
N TRP A 205 -5.58 -17.01 32.70
CA TRP A 205 -5.24 -18.41 32.52
C TRP A 205 -4.15 -18.68 33.56
N SER A 206 -4.41 -19.60 34.47
CA SER A 206 -3.56 -19.90 35.61
C SER A 206 -2.25 -20.52 35.14
N GLU A 207 -1.25 -19.68 34.86
CA GLU A 207 0.10 -20.05 34.40
C GLU A 207 0.93 -20.76 35.48
N ALA A 208 0.42 -20.85 36.70
CA ALA A 208 1.08 -21.53 37.82
C ALA A 208 1.09 -23.06 37.68
N ASP A 209 0.13 -23.66 36.98
CA ASP A 209 0.02 -25.13 36.85
C ASP A 209 0.92 -25.70 35.72
N SER A 210 1.34 -24.86 34.78
CA SER A 210 2.18 -25.27 33.65
C SER A 210 3.68 -25.27 33.95
N LEU A 211 4.12 -24.53 34.99
CA LEU A 211 5.53 -24.47 35.39
C LEU A 211 5.94 -25.65 36.29
N ASP A 212 5.00 -26.24 37.04
CA ASP A 212 5.28 -27.41 37.88
C ASP A 212 5.42 -28.72 37.07
N SER A 213 4.84 -28.81 35.86
CA SER A 213 4.93 -30.04 35.03
C SER A 213 6.31 -30.27 34.39
N LEU A 214 7.14 -29.22 34.28
CA LEU A 214 8.47 -29.27 33.68
C LEU A 214 9.58 -29.67 34.66
N ASN A 215 9.32 -29.64 35.98
CA ASN A 215 10.30 -29.93 37.02
C ASN A 215 10.74 -31.41 37.09
N GLY A 216 10.19 -32.30 36.24
CA GLY A 216 10.53 -33.73 36.18
C GLY A 216 11.28 -34.19 34.92
N ILE A 217 11.61 -33.28 34.00
CA ILE A 217 12.16 -33.64 32.69
C ILE A 217 13.69 -33.71 32.75
N SER A 218 14.23 -34.88 33.09
CA SER A 218 15.69 -35.08 33.23
C SER A 218 16.40 -35.53 31.94
N SER A 219 15.65 -35.94 30.90
CA SER A 219 16.20 -36.43 29.63
C SER A 219 15.35 -36.00 28.43
N TYR A 220 15.94 -36.04 27.24
CA TYR A 220 15.24 -35.75 25.97
C TYR A 220 14.08 -36.74 25.72
N GLU A 221 14.24 -38.01 26.08
CA GLU A 221 13.17 -39.01 25.97
C GLU A 221 11.97 -38.65 26.84
N HIS A 222 12.19 -38.33 28.11
CA HIS A 222 11.12 -37.88 29.01
C HIS A 222 10.47 -36.58 28.56
N PHE A 223 11.22 -35.68 27.91
CA PHE A 223 10.67 -34.46 27.34
C PHE A 223 9.65 -34.78 26.23
N VAL A 224 10.02 -35.65 25.29
CA VAL A 224 9.15 -35.98 24.15
C VAL A 224 7.96 -36.82 24.60
N GLU A 225 8.13 -37.72 25.58
CA GLU A 225 7.04 -38.42 26.23
C GLU A 225 6.03 -37.47 26.89
N HIS A 226 6.53 -36.45 27.61
CA HIS A 226 5.70 -35.42 28.23
C HIS A 226 4.89 -34.65 27.18
N ILE A 227 5.53 -34.22 26.07
CA ILE A 227 4.82 -33.57 24.96
C ILE A 227 3.76 -34.48 24.33
N ASN A 228 4.07 -35.76 24.13
CA ASN A 228 3.10 -36.72 23.61
C ASN A 228 1.91 -36.94 24.57
N LEU A 229 2.13 -36.87 25.88
CA LEU A 229 1.08 -36.95 26.90
C LEU A 229 0.18 -35.70 26.86
N GLU A 230 0.75 -34.51 26.79
CA GLU A 230 -0.01 -33.25 26.67
C GLU A 230 -0.79 -33.20 25.35
N LEU A 231 -0.19 -33.62 24.23
CA LEU A 231 -0.89 -33.73 22.95
C LEU A 231 -2.06 -34.72 23.00
N LYS A 232 -1.90 -35.83 23.73
CA LYS A 232 -2.98 -36.80 23.95
C LYS A 232 -4.12 -36.19 24.76
N LYS A 233 -3.81 -35.43 25.82
CA LYS A 233 -4.80 -34.74 26.63
C LYS A 233 -5.60 -33.74 25.78
N ILE A 234 -4.92 -32.92 24.96
CA ILE A 234 -5.57 -31.98 24.04
C ILE A 234 -6.42 -32.73 23.02
N GLU A 235 -5.94 -33.84 22.47
CA GLU A 235 -6.72 -34.68 21.54
C GLU A 235 -8.02 -35.18 22.19
N ASP A 236 -7.94 -35.71 23.39
CA ASP A 236 -9.10 -36.22 24.14
C ASP A 236 -10.12 -35.09 24.43
N GLU A 237 -9.65 -33.90 24.79
CA GLU A 237 -10.49 -32.71 25.00
C GLU A 237 -11.16 -32.23 23.69
N VAL A 238 -10.40 -32.16 22.60
CA VAL A 238 -10.91 -31.78 21.27
C VAL A 238 -11.97 -32.77 20.78
N VAL A 239 -11.73 -34.07 20.95
CA VAL A 239 -12.70 -35.13 20.63
C VAL A 239 -13.96 -35.01 21.48
N ALA A 240 -13.84 -34.69 22.77
CA ALA A 240 -14.98 -34.48 23.65
C ALA A 240 -15.83 -33.27 23.19
N VAL A 241 -15.19 -32.16 22.81
CA VAL A 241 -15.88 -30.98 22.27
C VAL A 241 -16.56 -31.31 20.94
N LEU A 242 -15.90 -32.04 20.04
CA LEU A 242 -16.51 -32.46 18.77
C LEU A 242 -17.70 -33.40 18.97
N ARG A 243 -17.63 -34.33 19.94
CA ARG A 243 -18.77 -35.19 20.30
C ARG A 243 -19.93 -34.37 20.87
N TYR A 244 -19.66 -33.43 21.76
CA TYR A 244 -20.67 -32.54 22.30
C TYR A 244 -21.29 -31.66 21.20
N ALA A 245 -20.46 -31.09 20.32
CA ALA A 245 -20.92 -30.32 19.17
C ALA A 245 -21.78 -31.19 18.25
N GLY A 246 -21.37 -32.42 17.95
CA GLY A 246 -22.17 -33.37 17.15
C GLY A 246 -23.55 -33.64 17.75
N LEU A 247 -23.63 -33.86 19.07
CA LEU A 247 -24.89 -34.06 19.80
C LEU A 247 -25.78 -32.80 19.83
N VAL A 248 -25.17 -31.61 19.97
CA VAL A 248 -25.90 -30.34 20.03
C VAL A 248 -26.38 -29.90 18.63
N ILE A 249 -25.61 -30.17 17.59
CA ILE A 249 -25.91 -29.77 16.20
C ILE A 249 -26.97 -30.67 15.56
N GLU A 250 -27.08 -31.93 16.01
CA GLU A 250 -28.17 -32.82 15.60
C GLU A 250 -29.55 -32.24 15.97
N SER A 251 -29.63 -31.35 16.98
CA SER A 251 -30.88 -30.73 17.45
C SER A 251 -31.23 -29.39 16.79
N LYS A 252 -30.30 -28.72 16.10
CA LYS A 252 -30.54 -27.36 15.61
C LYS A 252 -29.62 -26.99 14.45
N GLU A 253 -30.01 -27.46 13.27
CA GLU A 253 -29.68 -26.87 11.97
C GLU A 253 -28.19 -26.97 11.57
N LYS A 254 -27.93 -27.47 10.36
CA LYS A 254 -26.61 -27.56 9.72
C LYS A 254 -25.98 -26.17 9.59
N LEU A 255 -25.41 -25.65 10.68
CA LEU A 255 -24.56 -24.48 10.61
C LEU A 255 -23.25 -24.96 10.00
N GLU A 256 -22.86 -24.36 8.88
CA GLU A 256 -21.51 -24.41 8.30
C GLU A 256 -20.52 -23.85 9.33
N ASN A 257 -20.24 -24.63 10.36
CA ASN A 257 -19.53 -24.13 11.52
C ASN A 257 -18.05 -24.24 11.24
N LEU A 258 -17.50 -23.16 10.68
CA LEU A 258 -16.06 -22.97 10.47
C LEU A 258 -15.24 -23.34 11.72
N LYS A 259 -15.79 -23.17 12.93
CA LYS A 259 -15.10 -23.56 14.17
C LYS A 259 -15.00 -25.08 14.34
N ILE A 260 -15.97 -25.86 13.85
CA ILE A 260 -15.91 -27.33 13.88
C ILE A 260 -14.94 -27.83 12.82
N GLN A 261 -14.95 -27.22 11.64
CA GLN A 261 -13.96 -27.53 10.62
C GLN A 261 -12.54 -27.24 11.13
N GLN A 262 -12.32 -26.06 11.73
CA GLN A 262 -11.05 -25.71 12.38
C GLN A 262 -10.67 -26.72 13.47
N LEU A 263 -11.64 -27.16 14.28
CA LEU A 263 -11.40 -28.13 15.35
C LEU A 263 -11.05 -29.53 14.80
N LEU A 264 -11.63 -29.93 13.66
CA LEU A 264 -11.26 -31.14 12.92
C LEU A 264 -9.85 -31.03 12.32
N ASP A 265 -9.50 -29.88 11.73
CA ASP A 265 -8.17 -29.64 11.16
C ASP A 265 -7.09 -29.66 12.26
N ILE A 266 -7.40 -29.12 13.45
CA ILE A 266 -6.53 -29.19 14.64
C ILE A 266 -6.38 -30.64 15.10
N LEU A 267 -7.47 -31.40 15.16
CA LEU A 267 -7.44 -32.82 15.54
C LEU A 267 -6.56 -33.63 14.59
N ASP A 268 -6.72 -33.45 13.29
CA ASP A 268 -5.91 -34.11 12.25
C ASP A 268 -4.43 -33.78 12.40
N SER A 269 -4.12 -32.50 12.64
CA SER A 269 -2.75 -32.04 12.89
C SER A 269 -2.13 -32.69 14.13
N ILE A 270 -2.86 -32.79 15.24
CA ILE A 270 -2.39 -33.43 16.48
C ILE A 270 -2.14 -34.92 16.26
N GLN A 271 -3.08 -35.61 15.62
CA GLN A 271 -2.96 -37.04 15.32
C GLN A 271 -1.73 -37.30 14.44
N HIS A 272 -1.53 -36.49 13.41
CA HIS A 272 -0.38 -36.62 12.52
C HIS A 272 0.97 -36.37 13.22
N ILE A 273 1.03 -35.46 14.20
CA ILE A 273 2.24 -35.23 15.02
C ILE A 273 2.51 -36.46 15.91
N ARG A 274 1.47 -37.00 16.56
CA ARG A 274 1.61 -38.17 17.44
C ARG A 274 1.97 -39.45 16.67
N GLU A 275 1.44 -39.64 15.47
CA GLU A 275 1.79 -40.76 14.60
C GLU A 275 3.26 -40.70 14.16
N ARG A 276 3.74 -39.52 13.74
CA ARG A 276 5.15 -39.33 13.41
C ARG A 276 6.07 -39.66 14.57
N HIS A 277 5.69 -39.28 15.79
CA HIS A 277 6.44 -39.65 16.99
C HIS A 277 6.47 -41.18 17.20
N ARG A 278 5.32 -41.87 17.10
CA ARG A 278 5.24 -43.33 17.26
C ARG A 278 6.07 -44.08 16.22
N ILE A 279 6.04 -43.63 14.97
CA ILE A 279 6.84 -44.22 13.89
C ILE A 279 8.34 -44.01 14.17
N SER A 280 8.75 -42.79 14.54
CA SER A 280 10.14 -42.50 14.90
C SER A 280 10.64 -43.37 16.05
N PHE A 281 9.83 -43.55 17.09
CA PHE A 281 10.16 -44.38 18.25
C PHE A 281 10.30 -45.87 17.89
N LEU A 282 9.42 -46.38 17.02
CA LEU A 282 9.49 -47.78 16.53
C LEU A 282 10.74 -48.00 15.65
N PHE A 283 11.13 -47.02 14.84
CA PHE A 283 12.35 -47.13 14.03
C PHE A 283 13.62 -47.16 14.90
N GLU A 284 13.69 -46.32 15.94
CA GLU A 284 14.84 -46.28 16.85
C GLU A 284 14.98 -47.61 17.61
N THR A 285 13.88 -48.12 18.17
CA THR A 285 13.87 -49.40 18.90
C THR A 285 14.17 -50.61 18.00
N MET A 286 13.70 -50.62 16.76
CA MET A 286 14.08 -51.66 15.78
C MET A 286 15.55 -51.58 15.38
N PHE A 287 16.10 -50.36 15.25
CA PHE A 287 17.52 -50.14 14.93
C PHE A 287 18.44 -50.64 16.06
N GLU A 288 18.12 -50.30 17.31
CA GLU A 288 18.86 -50.81 18.49
C GLU A 288 18.76 -52.35 18.62
N TYR A 289 17.59 -52.94 18.34
CA TYR A 289 17.41 -54.39 18.35
C TYR A 289 18.23 -55.10 17.26
N LEU A 290 18.43 -54.47 16.10
CA LEU A 290 19.26 -55.02 15.03
C LEU A 290 20.76 -54.87 15.32
N GLN A 291 21.16 -53.83 16.04
CA GLN A 291 22.56 -53.58 16.39
C GLN A 291 23.07 -54.47 17.55
N THR A 292 22.18 -54.94 18.42
CA THR A 292 22.50 -55.85 19.54
C THR A 292 22.57 -57.32 19.16
N ARG A 293 22.27 -57.68 17.90
CA ARG A 293 22.19 -59.07 17.42
C ARG A 293 23.32 -59.48 16.46
N ASN A 294 24.29 -58.60 16.22
CA ASN A 294 25.57 -58.88 15.55
C ASN A 294 26.70 -58.90 16.57
#